data_AF-A0A952D8L3-F1
#
_entry.id   AF-A0A952D8L3-F1
#
_cell.length_a   1.000
_cell.length_b   1.000
_cell.length_c   1.000
_cell.angle_alpha   90.00
_cell.angle_beta   90.00
_cell.angle_gamma   90.00
#
_symmetry.space_group_name_H-M   'P 1'
#
loop_
_entity.id
_entity.type
_entity.pdbx_description
1 polymer ?
#
loop_
_entity_poly.entity_id
_entity_poly.type
_entity_poly.pdbx_seq_one_letter_code
_entity_poly.pdbx_strand_id
1 'polypeptide(L)'
;MSRFRYFARPLAFIAAGTLAIVSAGAQPPTRAAQAPASPQDRLVTAMHGISSNVILDYVKEMTSEKYGGRLTGTPGYDAAAAWTVGLLKGWGYQPLGDQGSWYQKFPNPYTLVLPGTELSLRLPQPGGGEVVKSYVWEKEYFQGSTSDAGKLTAEAVYVGYGITAPELGYDDYAGVDVKGKIVVMEPEAPMGPMPDTVLFKKWRPYSFHAYKIENAAKHGAAGMVYNYHIANPNARFVKGFIL
;
A
#
# COMPACT_ATOMS: atom_id res chain seq x y z
N MET A 1 -38.82 102.68 12.47
CA MET A 1 -39.38 103.47 11.36
C MET A 1 -40.17 102.55 10.44
N SER A 2 -41.38 103.00 10.08
CA SER A 2 -42.33 102.54 9.04
C SER A 2 -42.03 101.20 8.33
N ARG A 3 -42.79 100.12 8.58
CA ARG A 3 -44.04 99.76 7.87
C ARG A 3 -43.94 99.87 6.33
N PHE A 4 -43.99 98.72 5.66
CA PHE A 4 -44.76 98.54 4.43
C PHE A 4 -45.55 97.23 4.53
N ARG A 5 -46.88 97.38 4.42
CA ARG A 5 -47.88 96.34 4.24
C ARG A 5 -48.62 96.71 2.96
N TYR A 6 -48.99 95.73 2.15
CA TYR A 6 -50.12 95.68 1.18
C TYR A 6 -49.77 94.66 0.08
N PHE A 7 -50.65 93.87 -0.51
CA PHE A 7 -52.11 93.73 -0.47
C PHE A 7 -52.44 92.29 -0.90
N ALA A 8 -53.52 91.74 -0.34
CA ALA A 8 -54.12 90.46 -0.73
C ALA A 8 -54.99 90.58 -1.99
N ARG A 9 -55.24 89.47 -2.70
CA ARG A 9 -56.53 89.16 -3.38
C ARG A 9 -56.68 87.64 -3.68
N PRO A 10 -57.92 87.12 -3.85
CA PRO A 10 -58.34 85.81 -3.30
C PRO A 10 -59.04 84.86 -4.31
N LEU A 11 -59.56 83.72 -3.79
CA LEU A 11 -60.40 82.65 -4.41
C LEU A 11 -59.69 81.75 -5.45
N ALA A 12 -59.91 80.43 -5.55
CA ALA A 12 -61.13 79.64 -5.33
C ALA A 12 -60.83 78.16 -4.93
N PHE A 13 -61.80 77.53 -4.26
CA PHE A 13 -61.86 76.10 -3.93
C PHE A 13 -62.15 75.22 -5.17
N ILE A 14 -61.41 74.12 -5.34
CA ILE A 14 -61.91 72.85 -5.92
C ILE A 14 -61.26 71.69 -5.16
N ALA A 15 -62.10 70.88 -4.51
CA ALA A 15 -61.70 69.64 -3.87
C ALA A 15 -61.51 68.54 -4.93
N ALA A 16 -60.35 67.90 -4.95
CA ALA A 16 -60.13 66.63 -5.62
C ALA A 16 -59.20 65.79 -4.74
N GLY A 17 -59.74 64.68 -4.20
CA GLY A 17 -58.97 63.77 -3.35
C GLY A 17 -57.82 63.14 -4.12
N THR A 18 -56.64 63.07 -3.50
CA THR A 18 -55.50 62.34 -4.06
C THR A 18 -54.80 61.54 -2.97
N LEU A 19 -54.65 60.26 -3.27
CA LEU A 19 -54.05 59.21 -2.48
C LEU A 19 -52.56 59.51 -2.25
N ALA A 20 -52.12 59.64 -1.00
CA ALA A 20 -50.72 59.80 -0.66
C ALA A 20 -50.00 58.44 -0.74
N ILE A 21 -49.17 58.27 -1.77
CA ILE A 21 -48.25 57.13 -1.88
C ILE A 21 -47.02 57.45 -1.02
N VAL A 22 -46.88 56.75 0.10
CA VAL A 22 -45.64 56.74 0.90
C VAL A 22 -44.60 55.92 0.13
N SER A 23 -43.56 56.57 -0.39
CA SER A 23 -42.40 55.91 -0.98
C SER A 23 -41.52 55.33 0.13
N ALA A 24 -41.75 54.06 0.48
CA ALA A 24 -40.81 53.28 1.27
C ALA A 24 -39.58 52.95 0.40
N GLY A 25 -38.43 53.53 0.73
CA GLY A 25 -37.15 53.15 0.12
C GLY A 25 -36.83 51.70 0.47
N ALA A 26 -36.78 50.82 -0.53
CA ALA A 26 -36.35 49.45 -0.37
C ALA A 26 -34.83 49.40 -0.12
N GLN A 27 -34.41 49.06 1.10
CA GLN A 27 -33.05 48.60 1.33
C GLN A 27 -32.84 47.26 0.59
N PRO A 28 -31.69 47.05 -0.08
CA PRO A 28 -31.39 45.75 -0.68
C PRO A 28 -31.36 44.68 0.42
N PRO A 29 -31.85 43.46 0.15
CA PRO A 29 -31.89 42.40 1.15
C PRO A 29 -30.47 42.07 1.60
N THR A 30 -30.23 42.22 2.89
CA THR A 30 -29.00 41.78 3.56
C THR A 30 -28.83 40.29 3.27
N ARG A 31 -27.78 39.92 2.53
CA ARG A 31 -27.44 38.51 2.27
C ARG A 31 -27.23 37.82 3.63
N ALA A 32 -28.20 37.01 4.06
CA ALA A 32 -28.05 36.19 5.24
C ALA A 32 -26.77 35.35 5.09
N ALA A 33 -25.87 35.45 6.06
CA ALA A 33 -24.70 34.59 6.12
C ALA A 33 -25.18 33.14 6.15
N GLN A 34 -24.77 32.34 5.16
CA GLN A 34 -25.12 30.92 5.11
C GLN A 34 -24.64 30.26 6.41
N ALA A 35 -25.53 29.51 7.07
CA ALA A 35 -25.18 28.75 8.26
C ALA A 35 -24.01 27.79 7.92
N PRO A 36 -23.06 27.57 8.85
CA PRO A 36 -21.93 26.69 8.59
C PRO A 36 -22.43 25.28 8.23
N ALA A 37 -21.83 24.70 7.18
CA ALA A 37 -22.20 23.40 6.64
C ALA A 37 -22.16 22.31 7.72
N SER A 38 -23.15 21.40 7.70
CA SER A 38 -23.18 20.28 8.63
C SER A 38 -21.96 19.36 8.43
N PRO A 39 -21.58 18.52 9.41
CA PRO A 39 -20.54 17.51 9.22
C PRO A 39 -20.78 16.63 7.98
N GLN A 40 -22.03 16.27 7.70
CA GLN A 40 -22.40 15.47 6.53
C GLN A 40 -22.16 16.22 5.22
N ASP A 41 -22.54 17.50 5.15
CA ASP A 41 -22.34 18.33 3.96
C ASP A 41 -20.85 18.52 3.64
N ARG A 42 -20.02 18.66 4.70
CA ARG A 42 -18.56 18.72 4.55
C ARG A 42 -17.98 17.43 3.97
N LEU A 43 -18.47 16.26 4.41
CA LEU A 43 -18.06 14.97 3.87
C LEU A 43 -18.46 14.83 2.40
N VAL A 44 -19.72 15.14 2.05
CA VAL A 44 -20.20 15.08 0.65
C VAL A 44 -19.38 16.01 -0.24
N THR A 45 -19.13 17.23 0.21
CA THR A 45 -18.29 18.19 -0.53
C THR A 45 -16.87 17.67 -0.73
N ALA A 46 -16.26 17.08 0.30
CA ALA A 46 -14.93 16.48 0.20
C ALA A 46 -14.91 15.30 -0.78
N MET A 47 -15.93 14.43 -0.76
CA MET A 47 -16.06 13.31 -1.69
C MET A 47 -16.19 13.77 -3.14
N HIS A 48 -16.92 14.85 -3.39
CA HIS A 48 -17.02 15.45 -4.72
C HIS A 48 -15.72 16.14 -5.18
N GLY A 49 -14.83 16.49 -4.26
CA GLY A 49 -13.49 17.00 -4.56
C GLY A 49 -12.49 15.92 -4.99
N ILE A 50 -12.83 14.63 -4.84
CA ILE A 50 -11.98 13.53 -5.25
C ILE A 50 -12.09 13.37 -6.77
N SER A 51 -10.96 13.51 -7.46
CA SER A 51 -10.88 13.41 -8.93
C SER A 51 -9.98 12.25 -9.34
N SER A 52 -10.47 11.41 -10.25
CA SER A 52 -9.70 10.31 -10.84
C SER A 52 -8.47 10.81 -11.60
N ASN A 53 -8.57 11.97 -12.26
CA ASN A 53 -7.45 12.57 -12.99
C ASN A 53 -6.32 12.97 -12.04
N VAL A 54 -6.66 13.59 -10.91
CA VAL A 54 -5.67 14.00 -9.89
C VAL A 54 -4.97 12.77 -9.31
N ILE A 55 -5.73 11.72 -8.97
CA ILE A 55 -5.15 10.46 -8.48
C ILE A 55 -4.23 9.84 -9.53
N LEU A 56 -4.64 9.81 -10.79
CA LEU A 56 -3.83 9.26 -11.89
C LEU A 56 -2.55 10.07 -12.09
N ASP A 57 -2.58 11.38 -11.95
CA ASP A 57 -1.39 12.21 -12.07
C ASP A 57 -0.40 11.96 -10.92
N TYR A 58 -0.88 11.70 -9.70
CA TYR A 58 -0.03 11.21 -8.60
C TYR A 58 0.62 9.87 -8.93
N VAL A 59 -0.13 8.94 -9.53
CA VAL A 59 0.44 7.65 -9.96
C VAL A 59 1.53 7.87 -11.00
N LYS A 60 1.25 8.60 -12.08
CA LYS A 60 2.23 8.89 -13.15
C LYS A 60 3.51 9.50 -12.60
N GLU A 61 3.35 10.46 -11.69
CA GLU A 61 4.46 11.11 -11.01
C GLU A 61 5.27 10.08 -10.20
N MET A 62 4.65 9.35 -9.27
CA MET A 62 5.31 8.36 -8.40
C MET A 62 5.93 7.16 -9.14
N THR A 63 5.53 6.91 -10.38
CA THR A 63 6.07 5.86 -11.26
C THR A 63 7.01 6.40 -12.33
N SER A 64 7.29 7.70 -12.36
CA SER A 64 8.17 8.29 -13.37
C SER A 64 9.63 7.88 -13.19
N GLU A 65 10.37 7.90 -14.30
CA GLU A 65 11.78 7.46 -14.37
C GLU A 65 12.69 8.21 -13.40
N LYS A 66 12.36 9.44 -13.02
CA LYS A 66 13.17 10.26 -12.09
C LYS A 66 13.35 9.63 -10.71
N TYR A 67 12.43 8.74 -10.31
CA TYR A 67 12.58 8.00 -9.07
C TYR A 67 13.40 6.72 -9.28
N GLY A 68 13.51 6.17 -10.50
CA GLY A 68 14.35 5.00 -10.78
C GLY A 68 13.96 3.75 -10.00
N GLY A 69 12.73 3.70 -9.47
CA GLY A 69 12.28 2.73 -8.47
C GLY A 69 12.15 3.34 -7.07
N ARG A 70 11.51 2.61 -6.16
CA ARG A 70 11.27 3.08 -4.78
C ARG A 70 11.57 1.99 -3.77
N LEU A 71 12.68 1.27 -3.98
CA LEU A 71 13.14 0.28 -3.03
C LEU A 71 13.57 1.00 -1.74
N THR A 72 13.17 0.45 -0.58
CA THR A 72 13.46 1.03 0.73
C THR A 72 14.94 1.37 0.88
N GLY A 73 15.23 2.61 1.31
CA GLY A 73 16.59 3.09 1.52
C GLY A 73 17.36 3.49 0.26
N THR A 74 16.74 3.47 -0.92
CA THR A 74 17.37 3.98 -2.16
C THR A 74 17.14 5.48 -2.34
N PRO A 75 18.02 6.20 -3.08
CA PRO A 75 17.82 7.61 -3.41
C PRO A 75 16.47 7.90 -4.09
N GLY A 76 15.98 6.93 -4.88
CA GLY A 76 14.67 6.99 -5.53
C GLY A 76 13.50 7.03 -4.56
N TYR A 77 13.57 6.21 -3.50
CA TYR A 77 12.59 6.25 -2.41
C TYR A 77 12.62 7.60 -1.69
N ASP A 78 13.80 8.11 -1.35
CA ASP A 78 13.95 9.39 -0.65
C ASP A 78 13.39 10.56 -1.47
N ALA A 79 13.62 10.57 -2.79
CA ALA A 79 13.07 11.55 -3.70
C ALA A 79 11.53 11.49 -3.76
N ALA A 80 10.95 10.29 -3.82
CA ALA A 80 9.51 10.13 -3.80
C ALA A 80 8.89 10.55 -2.45
N ALA A 81 9.56 10.22 -1.33
CA ALA A 81 9.14 10.66 -0.01
C ALA A 81 9.19 12.19 0.13
N ALA A 82 10.23 12.84 -0.39
CA ALA A 82 10.33 14.30 -0.41
C ALA A 82 9.20 14.95 -1.22
N TRP A 83 8.81 14.35 -2.35
CA TRP A 83 7.65 14.80 -3.12
C TRP A 83 6.34 14.70 -2.32
N THR A 84 6.09 13.58 -1.65
CA THR A 84 4.92 13.40 -0.77
C THR A 84 4.91 14.41 0.39
N VAL A 85 6.08 14.68 0.98
CA VAL A 85 6.22 15.74 2.00
C VAL A 85 5.85 17.12 1.44
N GLY A 86 6.18 17.40 0.18
CA GLY A 86 5.76 18.62 -0.52
C GLY A 86 4.23 18.76 -0.57
N LEU A 87 3.51 17.69 -0.90
CA LEU A 87 2.04 17.67 -0.88
C LEU A 87 1.48 17.92 0.53
N LEU A 88 2.00 17.21 1.54
CA LEU A 88 1.56 17.36 2.92
C LEU A 88 1.76 18.80 3.43
N LYS A 89 2.90 19.41 3.12
CA LYS A 89 3.16 20.84 3.40
C LYS A 89 2.17 21.75 2.69
N GLY A 90 1.92 21.51 1.40
CA GLY A 90 0.96 22.28 0.60
C GLY A 90 -0.47 22.21 1.15
N TRP A 91 -0.83 21.10 1.80
CA TRP A 91 -2.13 20.92 2.46
C TRP A 91 -2.16 21.42 3.91
N GLY A 92 -1.06 21.96 4.43
CA GLY A 92 -0.98 22.55 5.78
C GLY A 92 -0.82 21.55 6.92
N TYR A 93 -0.42 20.30 6.64
CA TYR A 93 -0.09 19.35 7.69
C TYR A 93 1.17 19.76 8.44
N GLN A 94 1.29 19.26 9.67
CA GLN A 94 2.50 19.40 10.49
C GLN A 94 3.27 18.08 10.54
N PRO A 95 4.61 18.12 10.64
CA PRO A 95 5.42 16.92 10.77
C PRO A 95 5.20 16.21 12.11
N LEU A 96 5.17 14.87 12.10
CA LEU A 96 5.04 14.02 13.30
C LEU A 96 6.08 12.88 13.34
N GLY A 97 7.08 12.93 12.47
CA GLY A 97 8.19 11.99 12.46
C GLY A 97 9.18 12.28 13.59
N ASP A 98 10.33 11.61 13.51
CA ASP A 98 11.37 11.65 14.54
C ASP A 98 11.78 13.10 14.82
N GLN A 99 11.75 13.49 16.10
CA GLN A 99 12.13 14.83 16.56
C GLN A 99 11.37 15.97 15.83
N GLY A 100 10.11 15.74 15.45
CA GLY A 100 9.30 16.73 14.74
C GLY A 100 9.67 16.89 13.26
N SER A 101 10.37 15.91 12.68
CA SER A 101 10.67 15.86 11.25
C SER A 101 9.53 15.23 10.44
N TRP A 102 9.64 15.25 9.11
CA TRP A 102 8.69 14.58 8.22
C TRP A 102 8.92 13.08 8.06
N TYR A 103 9.95 12.53 8.71
CA TYR A 103 10.43 11.19 8.48
C TYR A 103 10.47 10.39 9.78
N GLN A 104 10.06 9.13 9.70
CA GLN A 104 10.27 8.15 10.77
C GLN A 104 11.32 7.15 10.30
N LYS A 105 12.43 7.06 11.03
CA LYS A 105 13.50 6.12 10.75
C LYS A 105 13.36 4.91 11.64
N PHE A 106 13.48 3.73 11.04
CA PHE A 106 13.53 2.46 11.75
C PHE A 106 14.52 1.53 11.06
N PRO A 107 15.17 0.61 11.79
CA PRO A 107 16.00 -0.40 11.18
C PRO A 107 15.14 -1.31 10.31
N ASN A 108 15.50 -1.44 9.04
CA ASN A 108 14.89 -2.38 8.12
C ASN A 108 15.94 -3.40 7.68
N PRO A 109 15.77 -4.71 7.99
CA PRO A 109 16.65 -5.72 7.43
C PRO A 109 16.51 -5.73 5.90
N TYR A 110 17.63 -5.89 5.21
CA TYR A 110 17.67 -6.00 3.76
C TYR A 110 18.68 -7.06 3.37
N THR A 111 18.47 -7.65 2.20
CA THR A 111 19.39 -8.61 1.59
C THR A 111 19.92 -8.00 0.33
N LEU A 112 21.24 -8.10 0.15
CA LEU A 112 21.89 -7.76 -1.10
C LEU A 112 22.01 -9.01 -1.94
N VAL A 113 21.28 -9.04 -3.06
CA VAL A 113 21.45 -10.06 -4.08
C VAL A 113 22.59 -9.61 -4.98
N LEU A 114 23.74 -10.29 -4.86
CA LEU A 114 24.90 -10.01 -5.68
C LEU A 114 24.84 -10.82 -7.00
N PRO A 115 25.38 -10.29 -8.10
CA PRO A 115 25.55 -11.06 -9.33
C PRO A 115 26.40 -12.31 -9.09
N GLY A 116 26.17 -13.37 -9.88
CA GLY A 116 26.98 -14.60 -9.83
C GLY A 116 26.41 -15.73 -8.97
N THR A 117 25.15 -15.62 -8.58
CA THR A 117 24.35 -16.74 -8.09
C THR A 117 24.20 -17.87 -9.13
N GLU A 118 24.22 -19.10 -8.65
CA GLU A 118 24.05 -20.31 -9.45
C GLU A 118 23.00 -21.22 -8.82
N LEU A 119 22.12 -21.76 -9.66
CA LEU A 119 21.18 -22.82 -9.28
C LEU A 119 21.28 -23.92 -10.33
N SER A 120 21.43 -25.16 -9.87
CA SER A 120 21.43 -26.34 -10.73
C SER A 120 20.74 -27.51 -10.05
N LEU A 121 19.91 -28.22 -10.80
CA LEU A 121 19.36 -29.51 -10.40
C LEU A 121 20.21 -30.62 -11.00
N ARG A 122 20.61 -31.56 -10.14
CA ARG A 122 21.50 -32.67 -10.46
C ARG A 122 20.71 -33.99 -10.40
N LEU A 123 20.49 -34.61 -11.55
CA LEU A 123 19.62 -35.79 -11.71
C LEU A 123 20.46 -37.04 -11.99
N PRO A 124 20.58 -37.99 -11.04
CA PRO A 124 21.29 -39.24 -11.27
C PRO A 124 20.57 -40.10 -12.32
N GLN A 125 21.34 -40.78 -13.17
CA GLN A 125 20.79 -41.61 -14.25
C GLN A 125 20.91 -43.12 -13.95
N PRO A 126 19.94 -43.94 -14.40
CA PRO A 126 20.10 -45.39 -14.40
C PRO A 126 21.33 -45.81 -15.24
N GLY A 127 22.27 -46.54 -14.64
CA GLY A 127 23.52 -46.97 -15.30
C GLY A 127 24.74 -46.11 -14.98
N GLY A 128 24.61 -45.10 -14.11
CA GLY A 128 25.71 -44.22 -13.70
C GLY A 128 25.77 -42.92 -14.52
N GLY A 129 26.38 -41.89 -13.93
CA GLY A 129 26.38 -40.54 -14.47
C GLY A 129 25.22 -39.67 -13.97
N GLU A 130 25.19 -38.42 -14.43
CA GLU A 130 24.27 -37.40 -13.96
C GLU A 130 23.91 -36.42 -15.08
N VAL A 131 22.66 -36.00 -15.13
CA VAL A 131 22.21 -34.86 -15.94
C VAL A 131 22.15 -33.63 -15.04
N VAL A 132 22.85 -32.57 -15.43
CA VAL A 132 22.81 -31.28 -14.74
C VAL A 132 21.95 -30.31 -15.53
N LYS A 133 20.86 -29.83 -14.91
CA LYS A 133 20.04 -28.74 -15.42
C LYS A 133 20.42 -27.47 -14.65
N SER A 134 21.11 -26.55 -15.32
CA SER A 134 21.38 -25.21 -14.80
C SER A 134 20.22 -24.27 -15.10
N TYR A 135 19.99 -23.32 -14.19
CA TYR A 135 18.96 -22.28 -14.30
C TYR A 135 19.61 -20.92 -14.50
N VAL A 136 19.04 -20.11 -15.39
CA VAL A 136 19.50 -18.76 -15.70
C VAL A 136 18.90 -17.77 -14.70
N TRP A 137 19.76 -17.08 -13.97
CA TRP A 137 19.35 -16.05 -13.02
C TRP A 137 18.57 -14.91 -13.69
N GLU A 138 17.55 -14.39 -13.01
CA GLU A 138 16.59 -13.38 -13.47
C GLU A 138 15.72 -13.79 -14.68
N LYS A 139 15.82 -15.05 -15.14
CA LYS A 139 14.95 -15.62 -16.19
C LYS A 139 14.19 -16.84 -15.72
N GLU A 140 14.89 -17.78 -15.09
CA GLU A 140 14.32 -19.05 -14.63
C GLU A 140 14.20 -19.12 -13.09
N TYR A 141 14.93 -18.27 -12.35
CA TYR A 141 14.84 -18.21 -10.89
C TYR A 141 15.29 -16.85 -10.32
N PHE A 142 14.87 -16.60 -9.09
CA PHE A 142 15.32 -15.51 -8.24
C PHE A 142 15.69 -16.06 -6.85
N GLN A 143 16.63 -15.40 -6.16
CA GLN A 143 16.99 -15.72 -4.78
C GLN A 143 15.86 -15.28 -3.86
N GLY A 144 15.67 -16.02 -2.77
CA GLY A 144 14.82 -15.54 -1.69
C GLY A 144 15.36 -14.22 -1.14
N SER A 145 14.47 -13.25 -0.95
CA SER A 145 14.81 -11.91 -0.42
C SER A 145 15.39 -11.91 1.00
N THR A 146 15.37 -13.06 1.69
CA THR A 146 15.99 -13.27 3.01
C THR A 146 16.81 -14.56 3.07
N SER A 147 17.36 -14.98 1.92
CA SER A 147 18.31 -16.10 1.84
C SER A 147 19.58 -15.76 2.62
N ASP A 148 20.16 -16.72 3.34
CA ASP A 148 21.52 -16.54 3.86
C ASP A 148 22.56 -16.69 2.73
N ALA A 149 23.77 -16.19 2.95
CA ALA A 149 24.85 -16.34 1.99
C ALA A 149 25.51 -17.72 2.13
N GLY A 150 25.80 -18.36 1.00
CA GLY A 150 26.60 -19.58 0.99
C GLY A 150 26.38 -20.47 -0.22
N LYS A 151 27.06 -21.62 -0.20
CA LYS A 151 26.86 -22.70 -1.17
C LYS A 151 26.21 -23.87 -0.45
N LEU A 152 25.10 -24.34 -0.99
CA LEU A 152 24.42 -25.54 -0.53
C LEU A 152 24.32 -26.54 -1.68
N THR A 153 24.72 -27.78 -1.42
CA THR A 153 24.48 -28.91 -2.32
C THR A 153 23.99 -30.05 -1.44
N ALA A 154 22.72 -30.41 -1.61
CA ALA A 154 22.07 -31.44 -0.82
C ALA A 154 21.00 -32.12 -1.67
N GLU A 155 20.48 -33.24 -1.17
CA GLU A 155 19.31 -33.89 -1.74
C GLU A 155 18.12 -32.93 -1.75
N ALA A 156 17.32 -32.94 -2.82
CA ALA A 156 16.09 -32.17 -2.92
C ALA A 156 14.88 -33.08 -2.60
N VAL A 157 14.01 -32.63 -1.70
CA VAL A 157 12.82 -33.40 -1.27
C VAL A 157 11.57 -32.55 -1.47
N TYR A 158 10.58 -33.08 -2.18
CA TYR A 158 9.30 -32.41 -2.35
C TYR A 158 8.43 -32.60 -1.10
N VAL A 159 7.89 -31.50 -0.56
CA VAL A 159 7.13 -31.48 0.70
C VAL A 159 5.74 -30.84 0.53
N GLY A 160 5.12 -30.95 -0.66
CA GLY A 160 3.79 -30.39 -0.88
C GLY A 160 3.76 -28.89 -0.57
N TYR A 161 2.91 -28.45 0.37
CA TYR A 161 2.83 -27.05 0.80
C TYR A 161 3.79 -26.70 1.94
N GLY A 162 4.57 -27.63 2.49
CA GLY A 162 5.45 -27.39 3.63
C GLY A 162 4.70 -26.97 4.90
N ILE A 163 3.49 -27.48 5.11
CA ILE A 163 2.61 -27.10 6.22
C ILE A 163 2.60 -28.19 7.30
N THR A 164 2.68 -27.78 8.55
CA THR A 164 2.39 -28.59 9.73
C THR A 164 1.28 -27.90 10.54
N ALA A 165 0.06 -28.42 10.42
CA ALA A 165 -1.17 -27.90 11.01
C ALA A 165 -1.96 -29.04 11.70
N PRO A 166 -1.54 -29.50 12.89
CA PRO A 166 -2.19 -30.61 13.59
C PRO A 166 -3.67 -30.36 13.90
N GLU A 167 -4.07 -29.12 14.16
CA GLU A 167 -5.46 -28.72 14.39
C GLU A 167 -6.35 -28.85 13.13
N LEU A 168 -5.74 -28.93 11.96
CA LEU A 168 -6.38 -29.21 10.68
C LEU A 168 -6.17 -30.66 10.22
N GLY A 169 -5.48 -31.48 11.03
CA GLY A 169 -5.12 -32.85 10.68
C GLY A 169 -4.21 -32.96 9.47
N TYR A 170 -3.35 -31.96 9.24
CA TYR A 170 -2.52 -31.85 8.04
C TYR A 170 -1.05 -31.66 8.41
N ASP A 171 -0.17 -32.50 7.86
CA ASP A 171 1.28 -32.36 8.05
C ASP A 171 2.03 -32.92 6.84
N ASP A 172 2.59 -32.02 6.03
CA ASP A 172 3.40 -32.37 4.85
C ASP A 172 4.74 -33.00 5.21
N TYR A 173 5.21 -32.82 6.45
CA TYR A 173 6.49 -33.38 6.92
C TYR A 173 6.32 -34.74 7.58
N ALA A 174 5.09 -35.21 7.80
CA ALA A 174 4.83 -36.49 8.44
C ALA A 174 5.42 -37.65 7.62
N GLY A 175 6.42 -38.34 8.20
CA GLY A 175 7.10 -39.46 7.55
C GLY A 175 8.12 -39.07 6.48
N VAL A 176 8.45 -37.78 6.34
CA VAL A 176 9.43 -37.27 5.36
C VAL A 176 10.69 -36.81 6.07
N ASP A 177 11.85 -37.39 5.73
CA ASP A 177 13.14 -36.92 6.24
C ASP A 177 13.69 -35.78 5.39
N VAL A 178 13.68 -34.58 5.96
CA VAL A 178 14.19 -33.35 5.34
C VAL A 178 15.48 -32.84 5.97
N LYS A 179 16.04 -33.56 6.96
CA LYS A 179 17.15 -33.05 7.76
C LYS A 179 18.41 -32.87 6.90
N GLY A 180 18.91 -31.64 6.84
CA GLY A 180 20.08 -31.27 6.02
C GLY A 180 19.81 -31.19 4.51
N LYS A 181 18.54 -31.32 4.08
CA LYS A 181 18.14 -31.37 2.66
C LYS A 181 17.58 -30.03 2.18
N ILE A 182 17.43 -29.89 0.87
CA ILE A 182 16.72 -28.77 0.24
C ILE A 182 15.26 -29.20 0.07
N VAL A 183 14.32 -28.48 0.68
CA VAL A 183 12.90 -28.76 0.47
C VAL A 183 12.37 -28.03 -0.76
N VAL A 184 11.59 -28.71 -1.58
CA VAL A 184 10.87 -28.13 -2.72
C VAL A 184 9.39 -28.08 -2.36
N MET A 185 8.77 -26.91 -2.43
CA MET A 185 7.39 -26.75 -1.98
C MET A 185 6.56 -25.81 -2.84
N GLU A 186 5.25 -26.03 -2.77
CA GLU A 186 4.20 -25.25 -3.42
C GLU A 186 3.87 -23.96 -2.66
N PRO A 187 3.37 -22.95 -3.40
CA PRO A 187 2.90 -21.74 -2.79
C PRO A 187 1.55 -21.94 -2.11
N GLU A 188 1.18 -20.97 -1.27
CA GLU A 188 -0.12 -20.92 -0.62
C GLU A 188 -0.41 -22.13 0.29
N ALA A 189 -1.65 -22.59 0.33
CA ALA A 189 -2.14 -23.71 1.13
C ALA A 189 -3.02 -24.61 0.24
N PRO A 190 -3.32 -25.87 0.62
CA PRO A 190 -4.18 -26.78 -0.14
C PRO A 190 -5.66 -26.34 -0.23
N MET A 191 -5.96 -25.07 0.08
CA MET A 191 -7.30 -24.51 0.10
C MET A 191 -7.31 -23.06 -0.38
N GLY A 192 -8.21 -22.75 -1.32
CA GLY A 192 -8.49 -21.40 -1.78
C GLY A 192 -9.57 -20.68 -0.97
N PRO A 193 -9.79 -19.37 -1.22
CA PRO A 193 -10.75 -18.55 -0.47
C PRO A 193 -12.22 -18.89 -0.70
N MET A 194 -12.53 -19.69 -1.72
CA MET A 194 -13.89 -20.08 -2.11
C MET A 194 -13.98 -21.61 -2.24
N PRO A 195 -15.15 -22.22 -1.95
CA PRO A 195 -16.40 -21.58 -1.52
C PRO A 195 -16.48 -21.29 0.00
N ASP A 196 -15.63 -21.91 0.82
CA ASP A 196 -15.70 -21.80 2.29
C ASP A 196 -14.66 -20.82 2.85
N THR A 197 -15.08 -19.55 2.97
CA THR A 197 -14.22 -18.49 3.53
C THR A 197 -13.88 -18.69 5.01
N VAL A 198 -14.72 -19.41 5.76
CA VAL A 198 -14.50 -19.65 7.20
C VAL A 198 -13.41 -20.70 7.38
N LEU A 199 -13.46 -21.78 6.59
CA LEU A 199 -12.43 -22.80 6.58
C LEU A 199 -11.12 -22.24 6.02
N PHE A 200 -11.16 -21.47 4.93
CA PHE A 200 -9.97 -20.80 4.38
C PHE A 200 -9.24 -19.93 5.41
N LYS A 201 -9.96 -19.21 6.27
CA LYS A 201 -9.35 -18.41 7.34
C LYS A 201 -8.50 -19.23 8.30
N LYS A 202 -8.80 -20.53 8.48
CA LYS A 202 -7.96 -21.44 9.28
C LYS A 202 -6.67 -21.83 8.56
N TRP A 203 -6.69 -21.92 7.22
CA TRP A 203 -5.51 -22.23 6.40
C TRP A 203 -4.61 -21.03 6.14
N ARG A 204 -5.17 -19.81 6.14
CA ARG A 204 -4.45 -18.57 5.80
C ARG A 204 -3.12 -18.36 6.53
N PRO A 205 -2.98 -18.62 7.86
CA PRO A 205 -1.70 -18.45 8.53
C PRO A 205 -0.57 -19.30 7.94
N TYR A 206 -0.91 -20.47 7.38
CA TYR A 206 0.04 -21.43 6.81
C TYR A 206 0.46 -21.09 5.37
N SER A 207 -0.26 -20.19 4.70
CA SER A 207 0.08 -19.73 3.35
C SER A 207 1.22 -18.70 3.36
N PHE A 208 1.56 -18.15 4.53
CA PHE A 208 2.60 -17.14 4.66
C PHE A 208 4.00 -17.73 4.49
N HIS A 209 4.83 -17.04 3.71
CA HIS A 209 6.19 -17.49 3.37
C HIS A 209 7.09 -17.53 4.61
N ALA A 210 6.96 -16.54 5.50
CA ALA A 210 7.60 -16.53 6.81
C ALA A 210 7.35 -17.83 7.59
N TYR A 211 6.08 -18.28 7.65
CA TYR A 211 5.74 -19.53 8.32
C TYR A 211 6.42 -20.72 7.63
N LYS A 212 6.33 -20.83 6.30
CA LYS A 212 6.91 -21.96 5.55
C LYS A 212 8.43 -22.09 5.74
N ILE A 213 9.15 -20.97 5.69
CA ILE A 213 10.61 -20.92 5.92
C ILE A 213 10.94 -21.37 7.33
N GLU A 214 10.26 -20.79 8.33
CA GLU A 214 10.48 -21.17 9.73
C GLU A 214 10.11 -22.63 9.98
N ASN A 215 9.06 -23.14 9.34
CA ASN A 215 8.61 -24.52 9.49
C ASN A 215 9.62 -25.49 8.87
N ALA A 216 10.09 -25.23 7.65
CA ALA A 216 11.14 -26.02 7.00
C ALA A 216 12.43 -26.07 7.83
N ALA A 217 12.87 -24.92 8.34
CA ALA A 217 14.03 -24.83 9.21
C ALA A 217 13.83 -25.60 10.54
N LYS A 218 12.64 -25.53 11.15
CA LYS A 218 12.30 -26.30 12.37
C LYS A 218 12.36 -27.81 12.15
N HIS A 219 11.97 -28.28 10.97
CA HIS A 219 12.10 -29.70 10.59
C HIS A 219 13.54 -30.09 10.21
N GLY A 220 14.47 -29.14 10.20
CA GLY A 220 15.89 -29.36 9.99
C GLY A 220 16.34 -29.29 8.54
N ALA A 221 15.52 -28.79 7.62
CA ALA A 221 15.97 -28.51 6.26
C ALA A 221 17.14 -27.49 6.25
N ALA A 222 18.04 -27.62 5.29
CA ALA A 222 19.17 -26.71 5.10
C ALA A 222 18.87 -25.59 4.09
N GLY A 223 17.86 -25.78 3.24
CA GLY A 223 17.42 -24.78 2.30
C GLY A 223 16.07 -25.11 1.70
N MET A 224 15.57 -24.20 0.84
CA MET A 224 14.24 -24.28 0.26
C MET A 224 14.25 -23.76 -1.17
N VAL A 225 13.62 -24.48 -2.08
CA VAL A 225 13.20 -24.00 -3.40
C VAL A 225 11.70 -23.81 -3.37
N TYR A 226 11.27 -22.59 -3.62
CA TYR A 226 9.86 -22.22 -3.59
C TYR A 226 9.31 -22.10 -5.00
N ASN A 227 8.32 -22.92 -5.35
CA ASN A 227 7.69 -22.91 -6.66
C ASN A 227 6.77 -21.69 -6.83
N TYR A 228 7.35 -20.51 -7.01
CA TYR A 228 6.61 -19.26 -7.08
C TYR A 228 7.19 -18.31 -8.12
N HIS A 229 6.33 -17.45 -8.65
CA HIS A 229 6.66 -16.56 -9.77
C HIS A 229 7.23 -15.20 -9.34
N ILE A 230 7.38 -14.95 -8.02
CA ILE A 230 7.86 -13.68 -7.47
C ILE A 230 8.83 -13.95 -6.31
N ALA A 231 9.96 -13.25 -6.27
CA ALA A 231 10.79 -13.16 -5.08
C ALA A 231 10.07 -12.33 -4.01
N ASN A 232 9.37 -13.00 -3.09
CA ASN A 232 8.55 -12.31 -2.10
C ASN A 232 9.40 -11.66 -1.00
N PRO A 233 9.21 -10.37 -0.67
CA PRO A 233 9.91 -9.70 0.43
C PRO A 233 9.45 -10.13 1.84
N ASN A 234 8.32 -10.83 1.98
CA ASN A 234 7.73 -11.21 3.28
C ASN A 234 8.28 -12.53 3.84
N ALA A 235 9.59 -12.74 3.69
CA ALA A 235 10.30 -13.91 4.18
C ALA A 235 11.01 -13.59 5.52
N ARG A 236 11.19 -14.59 6.37
CA ARG A 236 11.96 -14.46 7.62
C ARG A 236 13.38 -14.91 7.35
N PHE A 237 14.34 -14.12 7.80
CA PHE A 237 15.74 -14.54 7.78
C PHE A 237 15.98 -15.62 8.84
N VAL A 238 16.48 -16.78 8.42
CA VAL A 238 16.93 -17.86 9.29
C VAL A 238 18.40 -18.12 8.97
N LYS A 239 19.26 -17.94 9.97
CA LYS A 239 20.71 -18.12 9.80
C LYS A 239 21.03 -19.55 9.36
N GLY A 240 21.84 -19.68 8.31
CA GLY A 240 22.27 -20.94 7.71
C GLY A 240 21.26 -21.55 6.73
N PHE A 241 20.14 -20.89 6.46
CA PHE A 241 19.08 -21.39 5.58
C PHE A 241 19.14 -20.72 4.20
N ILE A 242 19.32 -21.52 3.15
CA ILE A 242 19.47 -21.03 1.77
C ILE A 242 18.14 -21.12 1.02
N LEU A 243 17.69 -19.98 0.48
CA LEU A 243 16.49 -19.79 -0.35
C LEU A 243 16.85 -19.46 -1.80
#